data_AF-A0A4Y2F7G8-F1
#
_entry.id   AF-A0A4Y2F7G8-F1
#
_cell.length_a   1.000
_cell.length_b   1.000
_cell.length_c   1.000
_cell.angle_alpha   90.00
_cell.angle_beta   90.00
_cell.angle_gamma   90.00
#
_symmetry.space_group_name_H-M   'P 1'
#
loop_
_entity.id
_entity.type
_entity.pdbx_description
1 polymer ?
#
loop_
_entity_poly.entity_id
_entity_poly.type
_entity_poly.pdbx_seq_one_letter_code
_entity_poly.pdbx_strand_id
1 'polypeptide(L)'
;MPFQFKKGETLKSQARKIVHNVAEFCIEEAAAKSLKVPLPQAMKRASQATGVLEFTIRKIRNEVSVLDETEVLSTPGKHRKSALYDKQFKTFTSNKTHRKTRYTALFTIHG
;
A
#
# COMPACT_ATOMS: atom_id res chain seq x y z
N MET A 1 -4.91 17.45 -18.89
CA MET A 1 -5.98 17.91 -17.97
C MET A 1 -5.92 17.09 -16.68
N PRO A 2 -6.31 17.61 -15.50
CA PRO A 2 -6.42 16.77 -14.29
C PRO A 2 -7.52 15.72 -14.46
N PHE A 3 -7.33 14.53 -13.88
CA PHE A 3 -8.35 13.49 -13.87
C PHE A 3 -9.63 14.00 -13.20
N GLN A 4 -10.78 13.76 -13.83
CA GLN A 4 -12.09 14.16 -13.31
C GLN A 4 -12.91 12.93 -12.90
N PHE A 5 -13.43 12.94 -11.67
CA PHE A 5 -14.36 11.93 -11.21
C PHE A 5 -15.75 12.19 -11.77
N LYS A 6 -16.51 11.13 -12.09
CA LYS A 6 -17.89 11.29 -12.53
C LYS A 6 -18.77 11.68 -11.35
N LYS A 7 -19.79 12.51 -11.58
CA LYS A 7 -20.76 12.86 -10.54
C LYS A 7 -21.43 11.58 -10.01
N GLY A 8 -21.44 11.42 -8.69
CA GLY A 8 -21.99 10.23 -8.02
C GLY A 8 -21.01 9.06 -7.84
N GLU A 9 -19.76 9.20 -8.28
CA GLU A 9 -18.73 8.20 -8.06
C GLU A 9 -18.29 8.16 -6.60
N THR A 10 -18.31 6.97 -6.00
CA THR A 10 -17.90 6.76 -4.61
C THR A 10 -16.38 6.73 -4.49
N LEU A 11 -15.80 7.77 -3.88
CA LEU A 11 -14.38 7.76 -3.52
C LEU A 11 -14.08 6.67 -2.48
N LYS A 12 -12.94 5.99 -2.61
CA LYS A 12 -12.47 5.05 -1.59
C LYS A 12 -11.91 5.79 -0.37
N SER A 13 -11.80 5.11 0.77
CA SER A 13 -11.32 5.68 2.03
C SER A 13 -9.95 6.37 1.91
N GLN A 14 -9.01 5.77 1.18
CA GLN A 14 -7.69 6.36 0.97
C GLN A 14 -7.74 7.66 0.16
N ALA A 15 -8.54 7.69 -0.90
CA ALA A 15 -8.74 8.91 -1.69
C ALA A 15 -9.37 10.02 -0.83
N ARG A 16 -10.36 9.69 0.01
CA ARG A 16 -10.96 10.64 0.96
C ARG A 16 -9.93 11.24 1.93
N LYS A 17 -9.03 10.42 2.48
CA LYS A 17 -7.95 10.89 3.36
C LYS A 17 -7.01 11.86 2.65
N ILE A 18 -6.63 11.55 1.41
CA ILE A 18 -5.78 12.42 0.60
C ILE A 18 -6.47 13.76 0.32
N VAL A 19 -7.74 13.73 -0.09
CA VAL A 19 -8.53 14.95 -0.34
C VAL A 19 -8.64 15.81 0.93
N HIS A 20 -8.90 15.18 2.08
CA HIS A 20 -8.93 15.87 3.37
C HIS A 20 -7.59 16.57 3.67
N ASN A 21 -6.46 15.87 3.56
CA ASN A 21 -5.14 16.45 3.82
C ASN A 21 -4.83 17.65 2.91
N VAL A 22 -5.18 17.55 1.63
CA VAL A 22 -4.98 18.63 0.66
C VAL A 22 -5.85 19.84 1.00
N ALA A 23 -7.10 19.61 1.39
CA ALA A 23 -8.01 20.69 1.79
C ALA A 23 -7.48 21.42 3.03
N GLU A 24 -7.12 20.69 4.08
CA GLU A 24 -6.52 21.25 5.29
C GLU A 24 -5.25 22.05 4.98
N PHE A 25 -4.33 21.49 4.20
CA PHE A 25 -3.11 22.18 3.79
C PHE A 25 -3.40 23.54 3.12
N CYS A 26 -4.38 23.58 2.22
CA CYS A 26 -4.79 24.82 1.54
C CYS A 26 -5.48 25.81 2.49
N ILE A 27 -6.32 25.33 3.42
CA ILE A 27 -6.98 26.17 4.43
C ILE A 27 -5.94 26.82 5.34
N GLU A 28 -4.93 26.06 5.77
CA GLU A 28 -3.85 26.58 6.61
C GLU A 28 -2.99 27.61 5.86
N GLU A 29 -2.64 27.37 4.58
CA GLU A 29 -1.93 28.37 3.75
C GLU A 29 -2.77 29.66 3.57
N ALA A 30 -4.08 29.52 3.37
CA ALA A 30 -5.00 30.65 3.24
C ALA A 30 -5.10 31.44 4.56
N ALA A 31 -5.22 30.75 5.69
CA ALA A 31 -5.27 31.36 7.02
C ALA A 31 -3.96 32.09 7.36
N ALA A 32 -2.82 31.50 6.99
CA ALA A 32 -1.49 32.09 7.20
C ALA A 32 -1.13 33.18 6.17
N LYS A 33 -1.95 33.38 5.12
CA LYS A 33 -1.70 34.27 3.96
C LYS A 33 -0.30 34.08 3.36
N SER A 34 0.25 32.88 3.47
CA SER A 34 1.61 32.56 3.07
C SER A 34 1.71 31.09 2.67
N LEU A 35 2.60 30.82 1.72
CA LEU A 35 2.86 29.46 1.26
C LEU A 35 3.76 28.74 2.26
N LYS A 36 3.33 27.57 2.74
CA LYS A 36 4.16 26.72 3.61
C LYS A 36 5.37 26.18 2.85
N VAL A 37 5.19 25.91 1.55
CA VAL A 37 6.24 25.45 0.65
C VAL A 37 6.27 26.35 -0.60
N PRO A 38 7.44 26.87 -1.01
CA PRO A 38 7.55 27.69 -2.22
C PRO A 38 7.04 26.99 -3.48
N LEU A 39 6.40 27.75 -4.39
CA LEU A 39 5.86 27.23 -5.65
C LEU A 39 6.86 26.44 -6.51
N PRO A 40 8.16 26.81 -6.61
CA PRO A 40 9.12 26.02 -7.39
C PRO A 40 9.32 24.60 -6.87
N GLN A 41 9.04 24.35 -5.59
CA GLN A 41 9.20 23.04 -4.95
C GLN A 41 7.92 22.20 -5.05
N ALA A 42 7.35 22.10 -6.25
CA ALA A 42 6.04 21.50 -6.50
C ALA A 42 5.89 20.06 -5.97
N MET A 43 6.92 19.22 -6.12
CA MET A 43 6.88 17.83 -5.64
C MET A 43 6.86 17.73 -4.11
N LYS A 44 7.64 18.58 -3.45
CA LYS A 44 7.66 18.69 -1.99
C LYS A 44 6.34 19.22 -1.46
N ARG A 45 5.75 20.21 -2.15
CA ARG A 45 4.43 20.76 -1.82
C ARG A 45 3.35 19.69 -1.94
N ALA A 46 3.34 18.93 -3.04
CA ALA A 46 2.41 17.81 -3.22
C ALA A 46 2.60 16.73 -2.15
N SER A 47 3.84 16.42 -1.77
CA SER A 47 4.14 15.45 -0.72
C SER A 47 3.57 15.89 0.63
N GLN A 48 3.76 17.15 1.02
CA GLN A 48 3.19 17.67 2.25
C GLN A 48 1.66 17.74 2.21
N ALA A 49 1.07 18.20 1.11
CA ALA A 49 -0.38 18.32 0.99
C ALA A 49 -1.10 16.95 0.97
N THR A 50 -0.50 15.93 0.36
CA THR A 50 -1.13 14.61 0.22
C THR A 50 -0.76 13.63 1.34
N GLY A 51 0.38 13.83 2.00
CA GLY A 51 0.99 12.88 2.93
C GLY A 51 1.66 11.67 2.23
N VAL A 52 1.87 11.74 0.92
CA VAL A 52 2.52 10.70 0.12
C VAL A 52 4.00 11.04 -0.08
N LEU A 53 4.88 10.03 -0.08
CA LEU A 53 6.32 10.23 -0.33
C LEU A 53 6.58 10.87 -1.70
N GLU A 54 7.54 11.80 -1.74
CA GLU A 54 7.94 12.49 -2.98
C GLU A 54 8.33 11.51 -4.09
N PHE A 55 9.02 10.42 -3.73
CA PHE A 55 9.39 9.35 -4.66
C PHE A 55 8.17 8.75 -5.37
N THR A 56 7.12 8.43 -4.60
CA THR A 56 5.88 7.87 -5.14
C THR A 56 5.18 8.87 -6.06
N ILE A 57 5.16 10.15 -5.70
CA ILE A 57 4.58 11.21 -6.53
C ILE A 57 5.34 11.35 -7.84
N ARG A 58 6.67 11.33 -7.82
CA ARG A 58 7.51 11.33 -9.02
C ARG A 58 7.22 10.13 -9.91
N LYS A 59 7.06 8.95 -9.32
CA LYS A 59 6.69 7.74 -10.06
C LYS A 59 5.34 7.88 -10.75
N ILE A 60 4.30 8.31 -10.02
CA ILE A 60 2.96 8.55 -10.57
C ILE A 60 3.02 9.57 -11.71
N ARG A 61 3.78 10.66 -11.53
CA ARG A 61 3.95 11.68 -12.58
C ARG A 61 4.53 11.08 -13.87
N ASN A 62 5.55 10.23 -13.76
CA ASN A 62 6.16 9.58 -14.91
C ASN A 62 5.20 8.58 -15.57
N GLU A 63 4.41 7.85 -14.78
CA GLU A 63 3.36 6.96 -15.30
C GLU A 63 2.32 7.76 -16.10
N VAL A 64 1.82 8.88 -15.56
CA VAL A 64 0.86 9.78 -16.24
C VAL A 64 1.42 10.32 -17.57
N SER A 65 2.72 10.61 -17.65
CA SER A 65 3.29 11.15 -18.89
C SER A 65 3.29 10.17 -20.07
N VAL A 66 3.07 8.87 -19.81
CA VAL A 66 3.07 7.81 -20.82
C VAL A 66 1.65 7.28 -21.09
N LEU A 67 0.66 7.66 -20.28
CA LEU A 67 -0.73 7.20 -20.37
C LEU A 67 -1.52 8.05 -21.39
N ASP A 68 -2.28 7.38 -22.26
CA ASP A 68 -3.29 8.02 -23.11
C ASP A 68 -4.51 8.46 -22.27
N GLU A 69 -5.29 9.46 -22.73
CA GLU A 69 -6.33 10.14 -21.93
C GLU A 69 -7.42 9.21 -21.34
N THR A 70 -7.58 8.01 -21.89
CA THR A 70 -8.55 7.00 -21.45
C THR A 70 -8.00 5.96 -20.47
N GLU A 71 -6.70 5.96 -20.18
CA GLU A 71 -6.07 4.90 -19.41
C GLU A 71 -6.00 5.18 -17.90
N VAL A 72 -6.11 4.11 -17.11
CA VAL A 72 -6.11 4.16 -15.64
C VAL A 72 -4.70 3.92 -15.12
N LEU A 73 -4.27 4.71 -14.13
CA LEU A 73 -3.02 4.47 -13.42
C LEU A 73 -2.95 3.04 -12.86
N SER A 74 -1.97 2.27 -13.34
CA SER A 74 -1.80 0.88 -12.90
C SER A 74 -1.32 0.83 -11.46
N THR A 75 -2.00 0.05 -10.62
CA THR A 75 -1.55 -0.14 -9.23
C THR A 75 -0.31 -1.03 -9.21
N PRO A 76 0.78 -0.62 -8.51
CA PRO A 76 1.96 -1.44 -8.37
C PRO A 76 1.61 -2.84 -7.83
N GLY A 77 2.03 -3.88 -8.55
CA GLY A 77 1.75 -5.28 -8.19
C GLY A 77 0.69 -5.97 -9.05
N LYS A 78 -0.12 -5.24 -9.84
CA LYS A 78 -1.11 -5.85 -10.75
C LYS A 78 -0.46 -6.79 -11.79
N HIS A 79 0.80 -6.52 -12.17
CA HIS A 79 1.57 -7.35 -13.10
C HIS A 79 2.50 -8.37 -12.43
N ARG A 80 2.53 -8.44 -11.10
CA ARG A 80 3.35 -9.44 -10.41
C ARG A 80 2.65 -10.79 -10.58
N LYS A 81 3.21 -11.68 -11.41
CA LYS A 81 2.77 -13.07 -11.50
C LYS A 81 2.75 -13.64 -10.08
N SER A 82 1.57 -13.93 -9.55
CA SER A 82 1.48 -14.70 -8.31
C SER A 82 2.11 -16.06 -8.61
N ALA A 83 3.05 -16.49 -7.76
CA ALA A 83 3.54 -17.85 -7.78
C ALA A 83 2.40 -18.78 -7.36
N LEU A 84 1.47 -19.07 -8.27
CA LEU A 84 0.37 -20.03 -8.13
C LEU A 84 0.72 -21.37 -8.79
N TYR A 85 2.00 -21.73 -8.82
CA TYR A 85 2.48 -23.06 -9.20
C TYR A 85 3.46 -23.57 -8.15
N ASP A 86 2.92 -24.09 -7.05
CA ASP A 86 3.61 -25.03 -6.17
C ASP A 86 2.62 -26.11 -5.66
N LYS A 87 1.69 -26.51 -6.54
CA LYS A 87 0.72 -27.60 -6.31
C LYS A 87 1.09 -28.88 -7.10
N GLN A 88 2.37 -29.14 -7.31
CA GLN A 88 2.87 -30.36 -7.98
C GLN A 88 4.05 -31.04 -7.25
N PHE A 89 4.02 -31.11 -5.92
CA PHE A 89 4.67 -32.21 -5.21
C PHE A 89 3.64 -32.94 -4.36
N LYS A 90 2.74 -33.64 -5.05
CA LYS A 90 1.92 -34.68 -4.44
C LYS A 90 2.75 -35.96 -4.30
N THR A 91 2.80 -36.47 -3.06
CA THR A 91 2.65 -37.89 -2.72
C THR A 91 3.69 -38.90 -3.23
N PHE A 92 4.74 -39.13 -2.44
CA PHE A 92 5.31 -40.45 -2.10
C PHE A 92 6.39 -40.16 -1.05
N THR A 93 6.15 -40.30 0.24
CA THR A 93 6.40 -41.55 0.94
C THR A 93 5.44 -41.74 2.10
N SER A 94 4.81 -42.90 2.09
CA SER A 94 3.97 -43.42 3.15
C SER A 94 4.82 -44.01 4.28
N ASN A 95 4.27 -43.94 5.49
CA ASN A 95 4.45 -44.83 6.64
C ASN A 95 5.45 -44.51 7.75
N LYS A 96 4.83 -44.35 8.95
CA LYS A 96 5.21 -44.85 10.28
C LYS A 96 6.42 -44.14 10.90
N THR A 97 6.34 -43.58 12.11
CA THR A 97 6.01 -44.33 13.33
C THR A 97 5.43 -43.42 14.42
N HIS A 98 4.38 -43.92 15.10
CA HIS A 98 3.92 -43.44 16.39
C HIS A 98 5.07 -43.45 17.42
N ARG A 99 5.25 -42.36 18.18
CA ARG A 99 5.63 -42.46 19.59
C ARG A 99 4.84 -41.47 20.44
N LYS A 100 4.01 -42.05 21.30
CA LYS A 100 3.22 -41.45 22.38
C LYS A 100 4.10 -40.61 23.30
N THR A 101 3.74 -39.36 23.51
CA THR A 101 4.08 -38.64 24.74
C THR A 101 3.16 -39.16 25.85
N ARG A 102 3.73 -39.88 26.83
CA ARG A 102 3.04 -40.23 28.08
C ARG A 102 3.56 -39.33 29.19
N TYR A 103 2.63 -38.55 29.76
CA TYR A 103 2.72 -38.05 31.12
C TYR A 103 2.55 -39.23 32.10
N THR A 104 3.38 -39.28 33.15
CA THR A 104 3.18 -39.77 34.54
C THR A 104 4.57 -40.11 35.13
N ALA A 105 5.14 -39.35 36.07
CA ALA A 105 4.84 -39.29 37.51
C ALA A 105 5.72 -40.25 38.35
N LEU A 106 6.52 -39.63 39.24
CA LEU A 106 6.85 -40.01 40.63
C LEU A 106 7.93 -41.05 40.99
N PHE A 107 8.58 -40.72 42.13
CA PHE A 107 9.33 -41.54 43.10
C PHE A 107 10.72 -42.08 42.66
N THR A 108 11.78 -42.20 43.47
CA THR A 108 12.24 -41.71 44.79
C THR A 108 13.50 -42.55 45.15
N ILE A 109 14.50 -41.91 45.80
CA ILE A 109 15.47 -42.46 46.78
C ILE A 109 16.74 -43.28 46.40
N HIS A 110 17.83 -42.79 47.03
CA HIS A 110 19.10 -43.35 47.55
C HIS A 110 20.03 -44.27 46.75
N GLY A 111 21.29 -43.84 46.75
CA GLY A 111 22.53 -44.64 46.77
C GLY A 111 23.63 -43.77 47.33
#